data_AF-A0A2N1D3F1-F1
#
_entry.id   AF-A0A2N1D3F1-F1
#
_cell.length_a   1.000
_cell.length_b   1.000
_cell.length_c   1.000
_cell.angle_alpha   90.00
_cell.angle_beta   90.00
_cell.angle_gamma   90.00
#
_symmetry.space_group_name_H-M   'P 1'
#
loop_
_entity.id
_entity.type
_entity.pdbx_description
1 polymer ?
#
loop_
_entity_poly.entity_id
_entity_poly.type
_entity_poly.pdbx_seq_one_letter_code
_entity_poly.pdbx_strand_id
1 'polypeptide(L)' 'MSGYCPPPVLVQTWLMLINLSSSDEARDHAKRMINRNFGSVDLAITYLEQSQSDNMLVKVGM' A
#
# COMPACT_ATOMS: atom_id res chain seq x y z
N MET A 1 8.79 -6.21 17.98
CA MET A 1 7.86 -6.82 17.02
C MET A 1 8.53 -6.72 15.67
N SER A 2 8.86 -7.84 15.02
CA SER A 2 9.39 -7.81 13.65
C SER A 2 8.34 -7.16 12.75
N GLY A 3 8.57 -5.90 12.40
CA GLY A 3 7.62 -5.07 11.66
C GLY A 3 7.48 -5.59 10.25
N TYR A 4 6.42 -6.37 10.00
CA TYR A 4 6.06 -6.73 8.65
C TYR A 4 5.67 -5.46 7.89
N CYS A 5 6.51 -5.07 6.94
CA CYS A 5 6.21 -3.99 6.00
C CYS A 5 5.72 -4.64 4.70
N PRO A 6 4.42 -4.55 4.38
CA PRO A 6 3.89 -5.19 3.18
C PRO A 6 4.52 -4.57 1.92
N PRO A 7 4.83 -5.37 0.89
CA PRO A 7 5.49 -4.88 -0.31
C PRO A 7 4.60 -3.85 -1.07
N PRO A 8 5.19 -2.84 -1.73
CA PRO A 8 4.43 -1.77 -2.39
C PRO A 8 3.34 -2.25 -3.36
N VAL A 9 3.63 -3.28 -4.17
CA VAL A 9 2.65 -3.85 -5.12
C VAL A 9 1.38 -4.37 -4.42
N LEU A 10 1.51 -4.92 -3.22
CA LEU A 10 0.40 -5.43 -2.44
C LEU A 10 -0.45 -4.28 -1.88
N VAL A 11 0.20 -3.21 -1.41
CA VAL A 11 -0.48 -2.00 -0.93
C VAL A 11 -1.25 -1.32 -2.06
N GLN A 12 -0.65 -1.22 -3.26
CA GLN A 12 -1.31 -0.70 -4.45
C GLN A 12 -2.55 -1.54 -4.82
N THR A 13 -2.45 -2.86 -4.72
CA THR A 13 -3.57 -3.78 -4.99
C THR A 13 -4.73 -3.54 -4.03
N TRP A 14 -4.45 -3.38 -2.72
CA TRP A 14 -5.49 -3.06 -1.75
C TRP A 14 -6.17 -1.72 -2.04
N LEU A 15 -5.42 -0.68 -2.39
CA LEU A 15 -6.01 0.61 -2.77
C LEU A 15 -6.89 0.50 -4.03
N MET A 16 -6.46 -0.27 -5.03
CA MET A 16 -7.28 -0.54 -6.21
C MET A 16 -8.58 -1.27 -5.85
N LEU A 17 -8.53 -2.27 -4.97
CA LEU A 17 -9.73 -2.99 -4.51
C LEU A 17 -10.68 -2.07 -3.74
N ILE A 18 -10.16 -1.08 -2.99
CA ILE A 18 -11.00 -0.12 -2.30
C ILE A 18 -11.80 0.74 -3.29
N ASN A 19 -11.16 1.15 -4.39
CA ASN A 19 -11.72 2.11 -5.34
C ASN A 19 -12.53 1.46 -6.48
N LEU A 20 -12.12 0.27 -6.93
CA LEU A 20 -12.60 -0.34 -8.18
C LEU A 20 -13.41 -1.64 -7.97
N SER A 21 -13.40 -2.23 -6.77
CA SER A 21 -14.09 -3.51 -6.55
C SER A 21 -15.61 -3.33 -6.51
N SER A 22 -16.32 -4.12 -7.31
CA SER A 22 -17.77 -4.32 -7.20
C SER A 22 -18.14 -5.30 -6.06
N SER A 23 -17.17 -6.05 -5.55
CA SER A 23 -17.35 -6.93 -4.39
C SER A 23 -17.10 -6.15 -3.10
N ASP A 24 -18.14 -6.07 -2.26
CA ASP A 24 -18.08 -5.46 -0.94
C ASP A 24 -17.09 -6.20 -0.01
N GLU A 25 -17.02 -7.53 -0.11
CA GLU A 25 -16.11 -8.35 0.69
C GLU A 25 -14.64 -8.04 0.39
N ALA A 26 -14.28 -7.92 -0.89
CA ALA A 26 -12.91 -7.59 -1.30
C ALA A 26 -12.53 -6.16 -0.87
N ARG A 27 -13.47 -5.21 -0.99
CA ARG A 27 -13.28 -3.84 -0.52
C ARG A 27 -13.08 -3.78 0.99
N ASP A 28 -13.89 -4.50 1.77
CA ASP A 28 -13.82 -4.50 3.23
C ASP A 28 -12.58 -5.25 3.73
N HIS A 29 -12.17 -6.31 3.03
CA HIS A 29 -10.89 -6.95 3.29
C HIS A 29 -9.72 -5.97 3.06
N ALA A 30 -9.70 -5.28 1.92
CA ALA A 30 -8.64 -4.32 1.61
C ALA A 30 -8.58 -3.17 2.61
N LYS A 31 -9.74 -2.60 3.01
CA LYS A 31 -9.80 -1.58 4.07
C LYS A 31 -9.22 -2.08 5.39
N ARG A 32 -9.54 -3.30 5.81
CA ARG A 32 -8.98 -3.91 7.03
C ARG A 32 -7.47 -4.07 6.93
N MET A 33 -6.94 -4.49 5.78
CA MET A 33 -5.51 -4.62 5.58
C MET A 33 -4.78 -3.28 5.63
N ILE A 34 -5.34 -2.24 4.99
CA ILE A 34 -4.79 -0.88 5.05
C ILE A 34 -4.78 -0.37 6.49
N ASN A 35 -5.91 -0.42 7.19
CA ASN A 35 -6.00 0.07 8.57
C ASN A 35 -5.07 -0.69 9.52
N ARG A 36 -4.92 -2.00 9.35
CA ARG A 36 -4.05 -2.82 10.21
C ARG A 36 -2.57 -2.51 10.03
N ASN A 37 -2.13 -2.22 8.81
CA ASN A 37 -0.70 -2.03 8.50
C ASN A 37 -0.27 -0.56 8.54
N PHE A 38 -1.16 0.37 8.18
CA PHE A 38 -0.84 1.78 8.00
C PHE A 38 -1.68 2.72 8.87
N GLY A 39 -2.78 2.25 9.46
CA GLY A 39 -3.70 3.07 10.24
C GLY A 39 -4.66 3.92 9.41
N SER A 40 -4.30 4.31 8.18
CA SER A 40 -5.19 5.02 7.26
C SER A 40 -4.82 4.79 5.79
N VAL A 41 -5.74 5.15 4.91
CA VAL A 41 -5.53 5.19 3.46
C VAL A 41 -4.44 6.20 3.10
N ASP A 42 -4.47 7.39 3.69
CA ASP A 42 -3.48 8.45 3.42
C ASP A 42 -2.06 7.99 3.76
N LEU A 43 -1.87 7.32 4.90
CA LEU A 43 -0.56 6.80 5.29
C LEU A 43 -0.06 5.68 4.36
N ALA A 44 -0.97 4.87 3.81
CA ALA A 44 -0.63 3.87 2.81
C ALA A 44 -0.23 4.50 1.45
N ILE A 45 -0.84 5.63 1.08
CA ILE A 45 -0.45 6.39 -0.12
C ILE A 45 0.95 6.99 0.06
N THR A 46 1.20 7.66 1.20
CA THR A 46 2.53 8.20 1.53
C THR A 46 3.61 7.12 1.48
N TYR A 47 3.33 5.92 1.99
CA TYR A 47 4.24 4.77 1.91
C TYR A 47 4.60 4.39 0.46
N LEU A 48 3.62 4.40 -0.45
CA LEU A 48 3.85 4.10 -1.87
C LEU A 48 4.70 5.17 -2.56
N GLU A 49 4.43 6.45 -2.28
CA GLU A 49 5.17 7.57 -2.84
C GLU A 49 6.65 7.54 -2.41
N GLN A 50 6.90 7.23 -1.13
CA GLN A 50 8.26 7.03 -0.61
C GLN A 50 8.96 5.84 -1.27
N SER A 51 8.26 4.71 -1.39
CA SER A 51 8.81 3.49 -2.02
C SER A 51 9.19 3.68 -3.49
N GLN A 52 8.48 4.55 -4.21
CA GLN A 52 8.80 4.91 -5.60
C GLN A 52 10.00 5.86 -5.68
N SER A 53 10.11 6.78 -4.73
CA SER A 53 11.22 7.73 -4.61
C SER A 53 12.55 7.03 -4.31
N ASP A 54 12.52 6.02 -3.42
CA ASP A 54 13.70 5.20 -3.11
C ASP A 54 14.17 4.38 -4.32
N ASN A 55 13.24 3.90 -5.15
CA ASN A 55 13.55 3.18 -6.39
C ASN A 55 14.20 4.07 -7.47
N MET A 56 13.88 5.37 -7.47
CA MET A 56 14.52 6.36 -8.35
C MET A 56 15.96 6.67 -7.91
N LEU A 57 16.22 6.77 -6.61
CA LEU A 57 17.57 7.03 -6.08
C LEU A 57 18.56 5.89 -6.37
N VAL A 58 18.11 4.62 -6.33
CA VAL A 58 18.96 3.47 -6.70
C VAL A 58 19.32 3.47 -8.19
N LYS A 59 18.44 3.99 -9.06
CA LYS A 59 18.65 4.01 -10.53
C LYS A 59 19.54 5.13 -11.04
N VAL A 60 19.71 6.22 -10.29
CA VAL A 60 20.59 7.34 -10.68
C VAL A 60 22.03 7.14 -10.18
N GLY A 61 22.23 6.22 -9.22
CA GLY A 61 23.54 5.89 -8.65
C GLY A 61 24.26 4.68 -9.27
N MET A 62 23.74 4.10 -10.36
CA MET A 62 24.39 3.06 -11.17
C MET A 62 24.72 3.59 -12.56
#